data_AF-A0A2E7W0I1-F1
#
_entry.id   AF-A0A2E7W0I1-F1
#
_cell.length_a   1.000
_cell.length_b   1.000
_cell.length_c   1.000
_cell.angle_alpha   90.00
_cell.angle_beta   90.00
_cell.angle_gamma   90.00
#
_symmetry.space_group_name_H-M   'P 1'
#
loop_
_entity.id
_entity.type
_entity.pdbx_description
1 polymer ?
#
loop_
_entity_poly.entity_id
_entity_poly.type
_entity_poly.pdbx_seq_one_letter_code
_entity_poly.pdbx_strand_id
1 'polypeptide(L)'
;MPKEKIVIICPGRGSYSRDTSGYLRKNLFNPIKNFIDQVETNRKQEKLLGLLELDSMSFKSSIHMKGENASALIFACSLNDYLSIDQNKYEIVGIAGNSMGWYSALALGGSLSNQHAYELINTMGSMMKDKIIGGQLIYPFINDEWQTNSKTKKNIMHEIKKANAYVSIFLGGY
;
A
#
# COMPACT_ATOMS: atom_id res chain seq x y z
N MET A 1 -2.17 -33.81 12.17
CA MET A 1 -2.96 -33.53 10.94
C MET A 1 -2.13 -32.63 10.04
N PRO A 2 -2.22 -32.74 8.70
CA PRO A 2 -1.54 -31.80 7.81
C PRO A 2 -2.07 -30.37 8.02
N LYS A 3 -1.19 -29.37 7.91
CA LYS A 3 -1.57 -27.95 8.05
C LYS A 3 -2.47 -27.50 6.89
N GLU A 4 -3.36 -26.56 7.16
CA GLU A 4 -4.17 -25.92 6.13
C GLU A 4 -3.32 -24.91 5.34
N LYS A 5 -3.31 -25.02 4.01
CA LYS A 5 -2.53 -24.13 3.14
C LYS A 5 -3.26 -22.81 2.93
N ILE A 6 -2.60 -21.70 3.16
CA ILE A 6 -3.16 -20.35 3.00
C ILE A 6 -2.27 -19.46 2.13
N VAL A 7 -2.91 -18.49 1.46
CA VAL A 7 -2.23 -17.41 0.74
C VAL A 7 -2.57 -16.10 1.44
N ILE A 8 -1.57 -15.27 1.66
CA ILE A 8 -1.73 -13.94 2.27
C ILE A 8 -1.91 -12.90 1.16
N ILE A 9 -2.96 -12.08 1.29
CA ILE A 9 -3.23 -10.97 0.37
C ILE A 9 -3.08 -9.66 1.13
N CYS A 10 -1.96 -8.96 0.87
CA CYS A 10 -1.63 -7.69 1.49
C CYS A 10 -2.51 -6.56 0.93
N PRO A 11 -3.27 -5.85 1.79
CA PRO A 11 -4.13 -4.76 1.35
C PRO A 11 -3.36 -3.54 0.83
N GLY A 12 -3.97 -2.84 -0.13
CA GLY A 12 -3.45 -1.60 -0.71
C GLY A 12 -4.03 -0.33 -0.08
N ARG A 13 -3.81 0.81 -0.74
CA ARG A 13 -4.34 2.11 -0.31
C ARG A 13 -5.88 2.06 -0.19
N GLY A 14 -6.41 2.61 0.91
CA GLY A 14 -7.85 2.71 1.17
C GLY A 14 -8.41 1.62 2.10
N SER A 15 -7.62 0.60 2.45
CA SER A 15 -8.04 -0.45 3.36
C SER A 15 -8.15 -0.01 4.82
N TYR A 16 -7.41 1.03 5.22
CA TYR A 16 -7.65 1.73 6.48
C TYR A 16 -8.68 2.84 6.26
N SER A 17 -9.85 2.69 6.86
CA SER A 17 -11.03 3.53 6.66
C SER A 17 -11.63 3.95 8.00
N ARG A 18 -12.75 4.69 7.97
CA ARG A 18 -13.51 5.01 9.17
C ARG A 18 -13.97 3.76 9.91
N ASP A 19 -14.46 2.77 9.17
CA ASP A 19 -15.08 1.56 9.73
C ASP A 19 -14.05 0.58 10.29
N THR A 20 -12.80 0.66 9.80
CA THR A 20 -11.67 -0.16 10.26
C THR A 20 -10.73 0.57 11.22
N SER A 21 -11.05 1.81 11.62
CA SER A 21 -10.23 2.57 12.56
C SER A 21 -10.28 2.02 14.00
N GLY A 22 -9.19 2.16 14.74
CA GLY A 22 -9.05 1.57 16.08
C GLY A 22 -8.74 0.08 16.05
N TYR A 23 -8.35 -0.46 14.89
CA TYR A 23 -8.05 -1.88 14.71
C TYR A 23 -6.78 -2.27 15.45
N LEU A 24 -5.70 -1.52 15.24
CA LEU A 24 -4.38 -1.86 15.75
C LEU A 24 -4.37 -1.85 17.28
N ARG A 25 -5.02 -0.87 17.91
CA ARG A 25 -5.16 -0.78 19.37
C ARG A 25 -5.92 -1.97 19.95
N LYS A 26 -6.99 -2.41 19.29
CA LYS A 26 -7.86 -3.50 19.79
C LYS A 26 -7.20 -4.87 19.65
N ASN A 27 -6.39 -5.07 18.62
CA ASN A 27 -5.85 -6.37 18.23
C ASN A 27 -4.32 -6.47 18.38
N LEU A 28 -3.70 -5.56 19.15
CA LEU A 28 -2.25 -5.49 19.26
C LEU A 28 -1.67 -6.81 19.79
N PHE A 29 -0.89 -7.47 18.94
CA PHE A 29 -0.26 -8.74 19.25
C PHE A 29 1.15 -8.53 19.83
N ASN A 30 1.49 -9.22 20.91
CA ASN A 30 2.74 -8.97 21.65
C ASN A 30 4.03 -8.97 20.78
N PRO A 31 4.21 -9.89 19.82
CA PRO A 31 5.37 -9.89 18.93
C PRO A 31 5.58 -8.63 18.08
N ILE A 32 4.54 -7.86 17.75
CA ILE A 32 4.73 -6.63 16.96
C ILE A 32 5.18 -5.44 17.83
N LYS A 33 5.07 -5.53 19.15
CA LYS A 33 5.21 -4.38 20.06
C LYS A 33 6.54 -3.63 19.89
N ASN A 34 7.66 -4.35 19.82
CA ASN A 34 8.98 -3.73 19.64
C ASN A 34 9.07 -2.92 18.34
N PHE A 35 8.45 -3.41 17.27
CA PHE A 35 8.40 -2.69 15.99
C PHE A 35 7.52 -1.43 16.11
N ILE A 36 6.35 -1.53 16.76
CA ILE A 36 5.50 -0.35 17.00
C ILE A 36 6.24 0.70 17.82
N ASP A 37 6.89 0.32 18.93
CA ASP A 37 7.62 1.26 19.79
C ASP A 37 8.75 1.99 19.04
N GLN A 38 9.45 1.29 18.13
CA GLN A 38 10.45 1.88 17.25
C GLN A 38 9.84 2.88 16.27
N VAL A 39 8.74 2.51 15.60
CA VAL A 39 8.04 3.38 14.66
C VAL A 39 7.46 4.62 15.36
N GLU A 40 6.88 4.46 16.55
CA GLU A 40 6.41 5.57 17.40
C GLU A 40 7.55 6.57 17.68
N THR A 41 8.72 6.05 18.05
CA THR A 41 9.92 6.88 18.32
C THR A 41 10.37 7.64 17.08
N ASN A 42 10.47 6.95 15.94
CA ASN A 42 10.88 7.55 14.66
C ASN A 42 9.90 8.65 14.22
N ARG A 43 8.60 8.37 14.26
CA ARG A 43 7.56 9.33 13.87
C ARG A 43 7.54 10.55 14.76
N LYS A 44 7.77 10.38 16.06
CA LYS A 44 7.89 11.50 17.00
C LYS A 44 9.08 12.41 16.68
N GLN A 45 10.23 11.84 16.27
CA GLN A 45 11.39 12.61 15.82
C GLN A 45 11.08 13.41 14.55
N GLU A 46 10.28 12.86 13.64
CA GLU A 46 9.79 13.52 12.42
C GLU A 46 8.62 14.49 12.66
N LYS A 47 8.18 14.69 13.91
CA LYS A 47 7.00 15.49 14.29
C LYS A 47 5.70 14.99 13.64
N LEU A 48 5.60 13.68 13.40
CA LEU A 48 4.40 12.99 12.95
C LEU A 48 3.67 12.34 14.13
N LEU A 49 2.36 12.18 13.99
CA LEU A 49 1.55 11.44 14.97
C LEU A 49 1.95 9.97 14.99
N GLY A 50 1.96 9.38 16.18
CA GLY A 50 2.18 7.96 16.40
C GLY A 50 1.17 7.07 15.68
N LEU A 51 1.49 5.79 15.46
CA LEU A 51 0.54 4.86 14.84
C LEU A 51 -0.62 4.51 15.79
N LEU A 52 -0.32 4.27 17.07
CA LEU A 52 -1.34 4.01 18.09
C LEU A 52 -2.15 5.28 18.39
N GLU A 53 -1.52 6.45 18.32
CA GLU A 53 -2.21 7.74 18.46
C GLU A 53 -3.18 7.96 17.30
N LEU A 54 -2.71 7.76 16.06
CA LEU A 54 -3.54 7.81 14.85
C LEU A 54 -4.70 6.80 14.91
N ASP A 55 -4.44 5.56 15.33
CA ASP A 55 -5.47 4.53 15.39
C ASP A 55 -6.48 4.78 16.52
N SER A 56 -6.09 5.48 17.59
CA SER A 56 -6.96 5.77 18.74
C SER A 56 -7.86 6.99 18.58
N MET A 57 -7.48 7.95 17.72
CA MET A 57 -8.27 9.16 17.52
C MET A 57 -9.47 8.92 16.59
N SER A 58 -10.48 9.79 16.65
CA SER A 58 -11.60 9.72 15.70
C SER A 58 -11.11 9.88 14.27
N PHE A 59 -11.58 9.00 13.38
CA PHE A 59 -11.18 9.02 11.98
C PHE A 59 -11.49 10.35 11.31
N LYS A 60 -10.45 10.96 10.74
CA LYS A 60 -10.51 12.20 9.94
C LYS A 60 -9.81 11.96 8.63
N SER A 61 -10.52 12.06 7.51
CA SER A 61 -9.94 11.85 6.17
C SER A 61 -8.74 12.76 5.91
N SER A 62 -8.80 14.02 6.36
CA SER A 62 -7.69 14.98 6.22
C SER A 62 -6.41 14.60 6.96
N ILE A 63 -6.46 13.66 7.90
CA ILE A 63 -5.31 13.18 8.68
C ILE A 63 -4.95 11.75 8.28
N HIS A 64 -5.92 10.84 8.32
CA HIS A 64 -5.68 9.40 8.15
C HIS A 64 -5.45 9.01 6.70
N MET A 65 -6.08 9.71 5.74
CA MET A 65 -5.92 9.41 4.31
C MET A 65 -4.69 10.09 3.68
N LYS A 66 -3.92 10.85 4.46
CA LYS A 66 -2.59 11.31 4.05
C LYS A 66 -1.72 10.09 3.78
N GLY A 67 -0.97 10.10 2.68
CA GLY A 67 -0.27 8.91 2.19
C GLY A 67 0.67 8.32 3.25
N GLU A 68 1.43 9.17 3.94
CA GLU A 68 2.37 8.81 5.01
C GLU A 68 1.72 8.24 6.29
N ASN A 69 0.42 8.50 6.49
CA ASN A 69 -0.32 7.97 7.64
C ASN A 69 -1.07 6.70 7.26
N ALA A 70 -1.81 6.74 6.15
CA ALA A 70 -2.55 5.59 5.63
C ALA A 70 -1.61 4.42 5.36
N SER A 71 -0.46 4.67 4.73
CA SER A 71 0.48 3.61 4.35
C SER A 71 1.07 2.91 5.57
N ALA A 72 1.49 3.69 6.55
CA ALA A 72 2.07 3.18 7.79
C ALA A 72 1.05 2.41 8.65
N LEU A 73 -0.18 2.92 8.77
CA LEU A 73 -1.26 2.23 9.48
C LEU A 73 -1.62 0.89 8.83
N ILE A 74 -1.78 0.88 7.50
CA ILE A 74 -2.09 -0.34 6.74
C ILE A 74 -1.00 -1.38 6.92
N PHE A 75 0.28 -0.98 6.86
CA PHE A 75 1.39 -1.89 7.08
C PHE A 75 1.41 -2.44 8.50
N ALA A 76 1.27 -1.60 9.52
CA ALA A 76 1.29 -2.02 10.91
C ALA A 76 0.14 -2.99 11.24
N CYS A 77 -1.07 -2.73 10.73
CA CYS A 77 -2.20 -3.66 10.86
C CYS A 77 -1.89 -4.99 10.14
N SER A 78 -1.39 -4.93 8.91
CA SER A 78 -1.07 -6.14 8.12
C SER A 78 0.01 -7.00 8.78
N LEU A 79 1.05 -6.37 9.32
CA LEU A 79 2.13 -7.05 10.04
C LEU A 79 1.62 -7.66 11.35
N ASN A 80 0.73 -6.97 12.06
CA ASN A 80 0.13 -7.48 13.30
C ASN A 80 -0.63 -8.78 13.02
N ASP A 81 -1.45 -8.77 11.98
CA ASP A 81 -2.29 -9.90 11.59
C ASP A 81 -1.43 -11.06 11.11
N TYR A 82 -0.42 -10.78 10.29
CA TYR A 82 0.53 -11.79 9.83
C TYR A 82 1.25 -12.49 10.98
N LEU A 83 1.74 -11.71 11.96
CA LEU A 83 2.41 -12.28 13.13
C LEU A 83 1.46 -13.08 14.01
N SER A 84 0.15 -12.79 13.99
CA SER A 84 -0.87 -13.50 14.76
C SER A 84 -1.28 -14.86 14.18
N ILE A 85 -0.83 -15.20 12.96
CA ILE A 85 -1.19 -16.46 12.29
C ILE A 85 -0.63 -17.64 13.07
N ASP A 86 -1.52 -18.57 13.46
CA ASP A 86 -1.14 -19.83 14.09
C ASP A 86 -0.44 -20.75 13.08
N GLN A 87 0.88 -20.76 13.13
CA GLN A 87 1.70 -21.61 12.26
C GLN A 87 1.62 -23.10 12.60
N ASN A 88 1.01 -23.51 13.72
CA ASN A 88 0.73 -24.93 13.97
C ASN A 88 -0.47 -25.41 13.16
N LYS A 89 -1.43 -24.52 12.88
CA LYS A 89 -2.63 -24.80 12.09
C LYS A 89 -2.42 -24.55 10.60
N TYR A 90 -1.73 -23.46 10.25
CA TYR A 90 -1.63 -22.96 8.88
C TYR A 90 -0.22 -23.05 8.30
N GLU A 91 -0.12 -23.36 7.02
CA GLU A 91 1.08 -23.26 6.19
C GLU A 91 0.90 -22.13 5.17
N ILE A 92 1.76 -21.11 5.23
CA ILE A 92 1.73 -20.01 4.27
C ILE A 92 2.47 -20.45 3.01
N VAL A 93 1.73 -20.57 1.90
CA VAL A 93 2.28 -21.04 0.62
C VAL A 93 2.45 -19.94 -0.42
N GLY A 94 2.02 -18.72 -0.12
CA GLY A 94 2.18 -17.57 -0.98
C GLY A 94 1.77 -16.27 -0.32
N ILE A 95 2.37 -15.18 -0.77
CA ILE A 95 2.07 -13.82 -0.33
C ILE A 95 1.99 -12.94 -1.57
N ALA A 96 0.91 -12.19 -1.71
CA ALA A 96 0.66 -11.29 -2.82
C ALA A 96 0.14 -9.94 -2.32
N GLY A 97 0.28 -8.89 -3.12
CA GLY A 97 -0.25 -7.57 -2.82
C GLY A 97 -0.23 -6.68 -4.05
N ASN A 98 -1.16 -5.73 -4.14
CA ASN A 98 -1.24 -4.77 -5.23
C ASN A 98 -0.89 -3.36 -4.77
N SER A 99 -0.22 -2.58 -5.63
CA SER A 99 0.19 -1.21 -5.33
C SER A 99 0.96 -1.15 -4.00
N MET A 100 0.49 -0.37 -3.03
CA MET A 100 1.11 -0.26 -1.71
C MET A 100 1.18 -1.59 -0.93
N GLY A 101 0.22 -2.50 -1.17
CA GLY A 101 0.22 -3.84 -0.57
C GLY A 101 1.38 -4.71 -1.06
N TRP A 102 1.94 -4.41 -2.24
CA TRP A 102 3.13 -5.11 -2.75
C TRP A 102 4.35 -4.90 -1.84
N TYR A 103 4.54 -3.70 -1.29
CA TYR A 103 5.62 -3.44 -0.33
C TYR A 103 5.44 -4.21 0.97
N SER A 104 4.19 -4.38 1.41
CA SER A 104 3.87 -5.23 2.56
C SER A 104 4.18 -6.70 2.23
N ALA A 105 3.83 -7.17 1.03
CA ALA A 105 4.13 -8.54 0.60
C ALA A 105 5.64 -8.83 0.58
N LEU A 106 6.48 -7.88 0.16
CA LEU A 106 7.94 -8.00 0.26
C LEU A 106 8.42 -8.20 1.71
N ALA A 107 7.85 -7.42 2.64
CA ALA A 107 8.20 -7.49 4.06
C ALA A 107 7.78 -8.83 4.67
N LEU A 108 6.51 -9.22 4.48
CA LEU A 108 5.98 -10.47 5.03
C LEU A 108 6.62 -11.70 4.39
N GLY A 109 7.07 -11.60 3.14
CA GLY A 109 7.87 -12.62 2.46
C GLY A 109 9.34 -12.67 2.88
N GLY A 110 9.78 -11.80 3.80
CA GLY A 110 11.14 -11.80 4.34
C GLY A 110 12.19 -11.16 3.43
N SER A 111 11.80 -10.47 2.36
CA SER A 111 12.75 -9.77 1.47
C SER A 111 13.31 -8.49 2.11
N LEU A 112 12.60 -7.93 3.09
CA LEU A 112 13.00 -6.76 3.86
C LEU A 112 12.76 -7.01 5.36
N SER A 113 13.58 -6.38 6.22
CA SER A 113 13.25 -6.28 7.63
C SER A 113 12.00 -5.41 7.83
N ASN A 114 11.28 -5.59 8.94
CA ASN A 114 10.11 -4.76 9.24
C ASN A 114 10.45 -3.26 9.26
N GLN A 115 11.64 -2.90 9.73
CA GLN A 115 12.12 -1.52 9.76
C GLN A 115 12.37 -0.97 8.35
N HIS A 116 13.11 -1.68 7.49
CA HIS A 116 13.33 -1.24 6.10
C HIS A 116 12.04 -1.22 5.28
N ALA A 117 11.11 -2.14 5.56
CA ALA A 117 9.78 -2.13 4.96
C ALA A 117 8.97 -0.90 5.38
N TYR A 118 8.99 -0.55 6.68
CA TYR A 118 8.37 0.67 7.16
C TYR A 118 8.96 1.91 6.48
N GLU A 119 10.29 2.01 6.39
CA GLU A 119 10.97 3.12 5.71
C GLU A 119 10.53 3.23 4.25
N LEU A 120 10.57 2.13 3.49
CA LEU A 120 10.10 2.09 2.11
C LEU A 120 8.64 2.54 1.98
N ILE A 121 7.74 2.01 2.81
CA ILE A 121 6.31 2.30 2.77
C ILE A 121 6.04 3.76 3.18
N ASN A 122 6.77 4.28 4.17
CA ASN A 122 6.67 5.67 4.61
C ASN A 122 7.19 6.62 3.53
N THR A 123 8.32 6.31 2.91
CA THR A 123 8.87 7.09 1.78
C THR A 123 7.88 7.12 0.62
N MET A 124 7.40 5.96 0.17
CA MET A 124 6.44 5.89 -0.93
C MET A 124 5.11 6.59 -0.60
N GLY A 125 4.63 6.47 0.64
CA GLY A 125 3.44 7.19 1.11
C GLY A 125 3.63 8.70 1.19
N SER A 126 4.85 9.16 1.47
CA SER A 126 5.19 10.58 1.63
C SER A 126 5.55 11.28 0.31
N MET A 127 5.78 10.55 -0.78
CA MET A 127 6.24 11.14 -2.06
C MET A 127 5.32 12.24 -2.61
N MET A 128 4.04 12.25 -2.23
CA MET A 128 3.06 13.25 -2.67
C MET A 128 2.71 14.30 -1.59
N LYS A 129 3.44 14.34 -0.48
CA LYS A 129 3.13 15.20 0.68
C LYS A 129 3.23 16.69 0.36
N ASP A 130 4.32 17.10 -0.29
CA ASP A 130 4.62 18.52 -0.50
C ASP A 130 4.24 19.02 -1.90
N LYS A 131 4.37 18.16 -2.92
CA LYS A 131 4.01 18.50 -4.31
C LYS A 131 3.62 17.23 -5.06
N ILE A 132 2.55 17.30 -5.84
CA ILE A 132 2.24 16.27 -6.83
C ILE A 132 3.32 16.37 -7.92
N ILE A 133 4.23 15.39 -7.96
CA ILE A 133 5.25 15.27 -8.99
C ILE A 133 4.71 14.31 -10.05
N GLY A 134 4.12 14.87 -11.10
CA GLY A 134 3.60 14.11 -12.25
C GLY A 134 2.17 13.59 -12.07
N GLY A 135 1.72 12.80 -13.04
CA GLY A 135 0.38 12.21 -13.07
C GLY A 135 0.32 11.07 -14.06
N GLN A 136 -0.72 10.24 -13.94
CA GLN A 136 -0.99 9.15 -14.87
C GLN A 136 -2.35 9.36 -15.50
N LEU A 137 -2.44 9.13 -16.81
CA LEU A 137 -3.67 9.17 -17.58
C LEU A 137 -3.88 7.81 -18.24
N ILE A 138 -5.09 7.27 -18.10
CA ILE A 138 -5.54 6.14 -18.92
C ILE A 138 -6.37 6.74 -20.05
N TYR A 139 -5.97 6.51 -21.30
CA TYR A 139 -6.67 7.05 -22.46
C TYR A 139 -6.93 5.96 -23.51
N PRO A 140 -8.20 5.69 -23.87
CA PRO A 140 -8.53 4.69 -24.86
C PRO A 140 -8.20 5.16 -26.28
N PHE A 141 -7.75 4.24 -27.13
CA PHE A 141 -7.59 4.48 -28.57
C PHE A 141 -8.35 3.44 -29.42
N ILE A 142 -9.39 2.86 -28.81
CA ILE A 142 -10.27 1.85 -29.40
C ILE A 142 -11.56 2.54 -29.87
N ASN A 143 -12.17 2.09 -30.96
CA ASN A 143 -13.48 2.56 -31.44
C ASN A 143 -14.65 1.79 -30.81
N ASP A 144 -15.88 2.15 -31.19
CA ASP A 144 -17.10 1.52 -30.69
C ASP A 144 -17.20 0.03 -31.05
N GLU A 145 -16.50 -0.41 -32.10
CA GLU A 145 -16.39 -1.80 -32.53
C GLU A 145 -15.25 -2.58 -31.84
N TRP A 146 -14.65 -2.05 -30.77
CA TRP A 146 -13.55 -2.68 -30.03
C TRP A 146 -12.25 -2.89 -30.84
N GLN A 147 -12.07 -2.14 -31.92
CA GLN A 147 -10.88 -2.18 -32.77
C GLN A 147 -9.95 -0.99 -32.53
N THR A 148 -8.65 -1.21 -32.73
CA THR A 148 -7.66 -0.13 -32.60
C THR A 148 -7.86 0.96 -33.66
N ASN A 149 -8.09 2.19 -33.23
CA ASN A 149 -8.14 3.34 -34.13
C ASN A 149 -6.73 3.88 -34.38
N SER A 150 -6.18 3.55 -35.56
CA SER A 150 -4.82 3.94 -35.96
C SER A 150 -4.59 5.46 -35.96
N LYS A 151 -5.60 6.26 -36.30
CA LYS A 151 -5.51 7.72 -36.33
C LYS A 151 -5.42 8.27 -34.90
N THR A 152 -6.31 7.82 -34.02
CA THR A 152 -6.33 8.20 -32.60
C THR A 152 -5.02 7.79 -31.92
N LYS A 153 -4.55 6.56 -32.15
CA LYS A 153 -3.26 6.07 -31.62
C LYS A 153 -2.09 6.98 -32.04
N LYS A 154 -1.99 7.34 -33.32
CA LYS A 154 -0.94 8.26 -33.82
C LYS A 154 -1.01 9.63 -33.13
N ASN A 155 -2.20 10.20 -32.99
CA ASN A 155 -2.39 11.49 -32.34
C ASN A 155 -1.98 11.44 -30.86
N ILE A 156 -2.37 10.39 -30.12
CA ILE A 156 -1.98 10.20 -28.72
C ILE A 156 -0.46 10.11 -28.61
N MET A 157 0.21 9.31 -29.44
CA MET A 157 1.68 9.20 -29.42
C MET A 157 2.37 10.53 -29.72
N HIS A 158 1.79 11.36 -30.59
CA HIS A 158 2.28 12.71 -30.86
C HIS A 158 2.16 13.61 -29.62
N GLU A 159 0.99 13.63 -28.97
CA GLU A 159 0.77 14.44 -27.75
C GLU A 159 1.62 13.97 -26.58
N ILE A 160 1.82 12.65 -26.41
CA ILE A 160 2.73 12.10 -25.39
C ILE A 160 4.15 12.64 -25.58
N LYS A 161 4.66 12.62 -26.83
CA LYS A 161 5.99 13.15 -27.14
C LYS A 161 6.07 14.66 -26.87
N LYS A 162 5.04 15.42 -27.26
CA LYS A 162 4.96 16.87 -27.07
C LYS A 162 4.91 17.25 -25.59
N ALA A 163 4.23 16.46 -24.76
CA ALA A 163 4.14 16.65 -23.32
C ALA A 163 5.38 16.15 -22.55
N ASN A 164 6.37 15.58 -23.24
CA ASN A 164 7.51 14.88 -22.63
C ASN A 164 7.07 13.81 -21.61
N ALA A 165 5.99 13.10 -21.94
CA ALA A 165 5.44 12.00 -21.16
C ALA A 165 5.93 10.64 -21.70
N TYR A 166 5.70 9.57 -20.93
CA TYR A 166 6.12 8.21 -21.27
C TYR A 166 4.92 7.26 -21.28
N VAL A 167 4.90 6.33 -22.24
CA VAL A 167 3.95 5.21 -22.22
C VAL A 167 4.41 4.23 -21.14
N SER A 168 3.61 4.11 -20.08
CA SER A 168 3.90 3.16 -19.00
C SER A 168 3.50 1.74 -19.35
N ILE A 169 2.34 1.55 -20.00
CA ILE A 169 1.78 0.24 -20.31
C ILE A 169 0.77 0.37 -21.46
N PHE A 170 0.70 -0.65 -22.32
CA PHE A 170 -0.44 -0.86 -23.20
C PHE A 170 -1.39 -1.84 -22.51
N LEU A 171 -2.44 -1.31 -21.87
CA LEU A 171 -3.49 -2.16 -21.29
C LEU A 171 -4.25 -2.84 -22.44
N GLY A 172 -4.09 -4.16 -22.51
CA GLY A 172 -4.77 -5.03 -23.47
C GLY A 172 -5.93 -5.79 -22.83
N GLY A 173 -6.70 -6.47 -23.68
CA GLY A 173 -7.92 -7.21 -23.32
C GLY A 173 -9.01 -7.04 -24.36
N TYR A 174 -8.61 -6.95 -25.64
CA TYR A 174 -9.51 -6.73 -26.77
C TYR A 174 -10.21 -8.03 -27.15
#